data_AF-H3GIE2-F1
#
_entry.id   AF-H3GIE2-F1
#
_cell.length_a   1.000
_cell.length_b   1.000
_cell.length_c   1.000
_cell.angle_alpha   90.00
_cell.angle_beta   90.00
_cell.angle_gamma   90.00
#
_symmetry.space_group_name_H-M   'P 1'
#
loop_
_entity.id
_entity.type
_entity.pdbx_description
1 polymer ?
#
loop_
_entity_poly.entity_id
_entity_poly.type
_entity_poly.pdbx_seq_one_letter_code
_entity_poly.pdbx_strand_id
1 'polypeptide(L)'
;MDGKEAKDGGGGRGKRISKLFTAMQEKGAAWYDREREGIALIEGFQSALLAMRAAVADGTQENDEGLSGLAGNVVMDPWLAEDLYQQVHELSSGFQKLLEDMYTLQTRARDIVMAGEGEQQVEATELRLVDYLQMMSQELATFEAEYQHIETLLQLISFETTTDELRTLVISWSTSPFLDPAQSRNFMQRHQLSQQLHT
;
A
#
# COMPACT_ATOMS: atom_id res chain seq x y z
N MET A 1 5.27 -19.12 -54.44
CA MET A 1 5.65 -19.57 -53.08
C MET A 1 6.60 -18.54 -52.55
N ASP A 2 6.23 -17.83 -51.48
CA ASP A 2 7.07 -17.60 -50.29
C ASP A 2 6.30 -16.67 -49.35
N GLY A 3 5.60 -17.29 -48.40
CA GLY A 3 5.02 -16.63 -47.24
C GLY A 3 6.13 -16.41 -46.22
N LYS A 4 6.56 -15.16 -46.08
CA LYS A 4 7.47 -14.75 -45.01
C LYS A 4 6.62 -14.42 -43.79
N GLU A 5 6.36 -15.44 -42.97
CA GLU A 5 5.62 -15.30 -41.71
C GLU A 5 6.33 -14.31 -40.77
N ALA A 6 5.60 -13.28 -40.36
CA ALA A 6 5.98 -12.33 -39.33
C ALA A 6 5.98 -13.02 -37.95
N LYS A 7 7.09 -13.67 -37.60
CA LYS A 7 7.24 -14.37 -36.30
C LYS A 7 7.70 -13.48 -35.14
N ASP A 8 7.86 -12.17 -35.36
CA ASP A 8 8.57 -11.27 -34.43
C ASP A 8 7.65 -10.50 -33.45
N GLY A 9 6.31 -10.64 -33.57
CA GLY A 9 5.35 -9.88 -32.75
C GLY A 9 5.08 -10.45 -31.35
N GLY A 10 5.28 -11.76 -31.16
CA GLY A 10 4.91 -12.48 -29.92
C GLY A 10 5.85 -12.23 -28.75
N GLY A 11 7.16 -12.45 -28.94
CA GLY A 11 8.16 -12.35 -27.87
C GLY A 11 8.34 -10.94 -27.31
N GLY A 12 8.17 -9.91 -28.15
CA GLY A 12 8.24 -8.50 -27.71
C GLY A 12 7.04 -8.06 -26.86
N ARG A 13 5.86 -8.69 -27.01
CA ARG A 13 4.69 -8.42 -26.16
C ARG A 13 4.81 -9.09 -24.79
N GLY A 14 5.25 -10.34 -24.75
CA GLY A 14 5.50 -11.07 -23.50
C GLY A 14 6.50 -10.35 -22.59
N LYS A 15 7.62 -9.89 -23.14
CA LYS A 15 8.62 -9.09 -22.39
C LYS A 15 8.05 -7.77 -21.88
N ARG A 16 7.14 -7.12 -22.61
CA ARG A 16 6.52 -5.86 -22.18
C ARG A 16 5.53 -6.06 -21.04
N ILE A 17 4.64 -7.04 -21.11
CA ILE A 17 3.68 -7.30 -20.03
C ILE A 17 4.36 -7.81 -18.76
N SER A 18 5.41 -8.63 -18.92
CA SER A 18 6.27 -9.09 -17.82
C SER A 18 6.88 -7.92 -17.07
N LYS A 19 7.42 -6.91 -17.78
CA LYS A 19 7.92 -5.67 -17.17
C LYS A 19 6.84 -4.87 -16.44
N LEU A 20 5.63 -4.79 -17.00
CA LEU A 20 4.51 -4.10 -16.33
C LEU A 20 4.09 -4.85 -15.06
N PHE A 21 4.11 -6.18 -15.08
CA PHE A 21 3.85 -6.99 -13.89
C PHE A 21 4.92 -6.76 -12.81
N THR A 22 6.22 -6.73 -13.15
CA THR A 22 7.27 -6.38 -12.17
C THR A 22 7.06 -4.98 -11.60
N ALA A 23 6.72 -3.99 -12.44
CA ALA A 23 6.42 -2.64 -11.97
C ALA A 23 5.20 -2.62 -11.03
N MET A 24 4.18 -3.46 -11.26
CA MET A 24 3.03 -3.61 -10.36
C MET A 24 3.48 -4.13 -8.98
N GLN A 25 4.36 -5.13 -8.95
CA GLN A 25 4.92 -5.68 -7.71
C GLN A 25 5.76 -4.65 -6.95
N GLU A 26 6.53 -3.81 -7.65
CA GLU A 26 7.26 -2.69 -7.04
C GLU A 26 6.30 -1.67 -6.39
N LYS A 27 5.16 -1.39 -7.03
CA LYS A 27 4.11 -0.54 -6.44
C LYS A 27 3.48 -1.18 -5.21
N GLY A 28 3.26 -2.50 -5.22
CA GLY A 28 2.81 -3.24 -4.05
C GLY A 28 3.81 -3.19 -2.89
N ALA A 29 5.11 -3.29 -3.17
CA ALA A 29 6.14 -3.12 -2.14
C ALA A 29 6.11 -1.71 -1.53
N ALA A 30 6.02 -0.67 -2.37
CA ALA A 30 5.88 0.72 -1.93
C ALA A 30 4.61 0.96 -1.12
N TRP A 31 3.51 0.25 -1.42
CA TRP A 31 2.29 0.28 -0.63
C TRP A 31 2.55 -0.18 0.80
N TYR A 32 3.15 -1.36 0.98
CA TYR A 32 3.46 -1.90 2.30
C TYR A 32 4.45 -1.04 3.09
N ASP A 33 5.44 -0.43 2.42
CA ASP A 33 6.33 0.55 3.07
C ASP A 33 5.54 1.73 3.63
N ARG A 34 4.57 2.22 2.86
CA ARG A 34 3.72 3.34 3.26
C ARG A 34 2.72 2.98 4.35
N GLU A 35 2.21 1.75 4.37
CA GLU A 35 1.41 1.26 5.50
C GLU A 35 2.22 1.24 6.80
N ARG A 36 3.49 0.80 6.75
CA ARG A 36 4.38 0.83 7.91
C ARG A 36 4.65 2.26 8.39
N GLU A 37 4.89 3.18 7.46
CA GLU A 37 5.03 4.61 7.75
C GLU A 37 3.76 5.16 8.41
N GLY A 38 2.58 4.80 7.88
CA GLY A 38 1.29 5.23 8.41
C GLY A 38 1.04 4.76 9.83
N ILE A 39 1.35 3.49 10.13
CA ILE A 39 1.26 2.94 11.49
C ILE A 39 2.17 3.72 12.45
N ALA A 40 3.43 3.97 12.07
CA ALA A 40 4.36 4.72 12.89
C ALA A 40 3.91 6.16 13.16
N LEU A 41 3.30 6.82 12.17
CA LEU A 41 2.74 8.17 12.34
C LEU A 41 1.54 8.18 13.30
N ILE A 42 0.66 7.19 13.22
CA ILE A 42 -0.49 7.07 14.14
C ILE A 42 -0.01 6.79 15.57
N GLU A 43 0.99 5.92 15.76
CA GLU A 43 1.61 5.66 17.07
C GLU A 43 2.32 6.89 17.63
N GLY A 44 2.98 7.67 16.76
CA GLY A 44 3.58 8.96 17.11
C GLY A 44 2.52 9.96 17.57
N PHE A 45 1.43 10.10 16.81
CA PHE A 45 0.29 10.96 17.15
C PHE A 45 -0.34 10.56 18.48
N GLN A 46 -0.56 9.26 18.69
CA GLN A 46 -1.06 8.71 19.95
C GLN A 46 -0.15 9.09 21.13
N SER A 47 1.16 8.98 20.96
CA SER A 47 2.15 9.34 21.99
C SER A 47 2.12 10.84 22.30
N ALA A 48 2.01 11.69 21.27
CA ALA A 48 1.89 13.14 21.42
C ALA A 48 0.60 13.53 22.15
N LEU A 49 -0.54 12.92 21.80
CA LEU A 49 -1.82 13.14 22.48
C LEU A 49 -1.76 12.77 23.97
N LEU A 50 -1.12 11.64 24.30
CA LEU A 50 -0.95 11.23 25.71
C LEU A 50 -0.10 12.23 26.49
N ALA A 51 1.00 12.71 25.90
CA ALA A 51 1.84 13.73 26.51
C ALA A 51 1.08 15.05 26.76
N MET A 52 0.27 15.49 25.80
CA MET A 52 -0.57 16.68 25.96
C MET A 52 -1.61 16.52 27.08
N ARG A 53 -2.31 15.37 27.12
CA ARG A 53 -3.33 15.09 28.15
C ARG A 53 -2.72 15.01 29.55
N ALA A 54 -1.52 14.41 29.69
CA ALA A 54 -0.79 14.35 30.95
C ALA A 54 -0.37 15.75 31.45
N ALA A 55 0.17 16.59 30.56
CA ALA A 55 0.57 17.95 30.90
C ALA A 55 -0.60 18.84 31.36
N VAL A 56 -1.78 18.67 30.75
CA VAL A 56 -3.01 19.37 31.19
C VAL A 56 -3.45 18.90 32.58
N ALA A 57 -3.38 17.58 32.85
CA ALA A 57 -3.73 17.04 34.16
C ALA A 57 -2.79 17.55 35.27
N ASP A 58 -1.47 17.60 35.01
CA ASP A 58 -0.47 18.10 35.96
C ASP A 58 -0.61 19.61 36.20
N GLY A 59 -0.85 20.41 35.16
CA GLY A 59 -1.09 21.86 35.29
C GLY A 59 -2.39 22.21 36.04
N THR A 60 -3.31 21.24 36.18
CA THR A 60 -4.54 21.41 36.98
C THR A 60 -4.31 21.04 38.45
N GLN A 61 -3.21 20.35 38.78
CA GLN A 61 -2.84 19.95 40.15
C GLN A 61 -1.89 20.93 40.87
N GLU A 62 -1.44 22.02 40.25
CA GLU A 62 -0.58 23.04 40.88
C GLU A 62 -1.29 23.99 41.88
N ASN A 63 -2.33 23.52 42.58
CA ASN A 63 -2.94 24.22 43.71
C ASN A 63 -2.83 23.46 45.04
N ASP A 64 -2.05 22.39 45.12
CA ASP A 64 -1.76 21.75 46.40
C ASP A 64 -0.26 21.48 46.59
N GLU A 65 0.20 21.72 47.81
CA GLU A 65 1.56 22.08 48.15
C GLU A 65 2.59 20.95 47.93
N GLY A 66 3.70 21.29 47.26
CA GLY A 66 5.03 20.89 47.73
C GLY A 66 5.60 19.54 47.31
N LEU A 67 5.71 19.23 46.01
CA LEU A 67 6.73 18.29 45.47
C LEU A 67 7.18 18.69 44.05
N SER A 68 7.58 19.96 43.89
CA SER A 68 8.14 20.46 42.64
C SER A 68 9.61 20.04 42.53
N GLY A 69 9.91 18.96 41.80
CA GLY A 69 11.32 18.57 41.61
C GLY A 69 11.67 17.31 40.82
N LEU A 70 10.73 16.47 40.38
CA LEU A 70 11.10 15.15 39.82
C LEU A 70 10.25 14.63 38.65
N ALA A 71 9.43 15.46 38.01
CA ALA A 71 8.82 15.13 36.72
C ALA A 71 9.48 15.99 35.66
N GLY A 72 10.26 15.36 34.78
CA GLY A 72 11.05 16.03 33.76
C GLY A 72 10.18 16.96 32.92
N ASN A 73 10.76 18.11 32.54
CA ASN A 73 10.22 19.05 31.57
C ASN A 73 9.89 18.34 30.24
N VAL A 74 8.76 17.63 30.17
CA VAL A 74 8.13 17.28 28.90
C VAL A 74 7.51 18.59 28.43
N VAL A 75 8.32 19.37 27.72
CA VAL A 75 7.84 20.56 27.02
C VAL A 75 6.68 20.09 26.15
N MET A 76 5.47 20.50 26.52
CA MET A 76 4.29 20.34 25.70
C MET A 76 4.61 21.01 24.35
N ASP A 77 4.63 20.24 23.27
CA ASP A 77 4.70 20.77 21.92
C ASP A 77 3.37 20.50 21.22
N PRO A 78 2.36 21.37 21.38
CA PRO A 78 1.09 21.26 20.68
C PRO A 78 1.26 21.23 19.16
N TRP A 79 2.32 21.86 18.65
CA TRP A 79 2.64 21.89 17.23
C TRP A 79 3.08 20.52 16.72
N LEU A 80 3.74 19.71 17.55
CA LEU A 80 4.10 18.34 17.19
C LEU A 80 2.84 17.47 16.97
N ALA A 81 1.84 17.58 17.83
CA ALA A 81 0.60 16.80 17.68
C ALA A 81 -0.21 17.24 16.45
N GLU A 82 -0.25 18.55 16.17
CA GLU A 82 -0.89 19.11 14.98
C GLU A 82 -0.17 18.72 13.69
N ASP A 83 1.16 18.78 13.67
CA ASP A 83 1.97 18.35 12.53
C ASP A 83 1.80 16.84 12.26
N LEU A 84 1.83 16.01 13.31
CA LEU A 84 1.57 14.57 13.18
C LEU A 84 0.14 14.28 12.69
N TYR A 85 -0.85 15.02 13.18
CA TYR A 85 -2.24 14.90 12.72
C TYR A 85 -2.37 15.23 11.23
N GLN A 86 -1.73 16.32 10.79
CA GLN A 86 -1.69 16.72 9.38
C GLN A 86 -1.02 15.64 8.53
N GLN A 87 0.14 15.12 8.96
CA GLN A 87 0.85 14.04 8.28
C GLN A 87 0.02 12.76 8.16
N VAL A 88 -0.73 12.40 9.22
CA VAL A 88 -1.65 11.24 9.20
C VAL A 88 -2.74 11.42 8.13
N HIS A 89 -3.32 12.62 8.00
CA HIS A 89 -4.32 12.87 6.95
C HIS A 89 -3.74 12.90 5.54
N GLU A 90 -2.49 13.37 5.38
CA GLU A 90 -1.78 13.39 4.11
C GLU A 90 -1.40 11.99 3.59
N LEU A 91 -1.40 10.96 4.46
CA LEU A 91 -1.13 9.57 4.06
C LEU A 91 -2.02 9.11 2.90
N SER A 92 -3.31 9.43 2.98
CA SER A 92 -4.35 9.09 1.98
C SER A 92 -3.93 9.47 0.57
N SER A 93 -3.42 10.69 0.38
CA SER A 93 -2.97 11.21 -0.93
C SER A 93 -1.84 10.38 -1.54
N GLY A 94 -0.96 9.83 -0.70
CA GLY A 94 0.14 8.99 -1.17
C GLY A 94 -0.32 7.60 -1.60
N PHE A 95 -1.30 7.01 -0.89
CA PHE A 95 -1.94 5.76 -1.33
C PHE A 95 -2.74 5.96 -2.62
N GLN A 96 -3.49 7.06 -2.72
CA GLN A 96 -4.22 7.41 -3.94
C GLN A 96 -3.28 7.49 -5.15
N LYS A 97 -2.14 8.15 -5.01
CA LYS A 97 -1.14 8.24 -6.07
C LYS A 97 -0.58 6.88 -6.50
N LEU A 98 -0.32 5.98 -5.55
CA LEU A 98 0.09 4.61 -5.86
C LEU A 98 -0.99 3.86 -6.64
N LEU A 99 -2.26 4.03 -6.25
CA LEU A 99 -3.40 3.42 -6.93
C LEU A 99 -3.54 3.94 -8.37
N GLU A 100 -3.40 5.25 -8.60
CA GLU A 100 -3.40 5.87 -9.93
C GLU A 100 -2.27 5.32 -10.83
N ASP A 101 -1.08 5.13 -10.26
CA ASP A 101 0.04 4.50 -10.96
C ASP A 101 -0.30 3.03 -11.34
N MET A 102 -0.90 2.26 -10.43
CA MET A 102 -1.31 0.88 -10.68
C MET A 102 -2.41 0.79 -11.76
N TYR A 103 -3.39 1.69 -11.76
CA TYR A 103 -4.38 1.80 -12.86
C TYR A 103 -3.72 2.06 -14.21
N THR A 104 -2.70 2.92 -14.23
CA THR A 104 -1.94 3.22 -15.46
C THR A 104 -1.21 1.96 -15.97
N LEU A 105 -0.63 1.16 -15.07
CA LEU A 105 0.01 -0.11 -15.42
C LEU A 105 -1.00 -1.13 -15.96
N GLN A 106 -2.15 -1.27 -15.30
CA GLN A 106 -3.23 -2.18 -15.73
C GLN A 106 -3.77 -1.78 -17.11
N THR A 107 -3.98 -0.49 -17.34
CA THR A 107 -4.46 0.04 -18.63
C THR A 107 -3.48 -0.30 -19.75
N ARG A 108 -2.18 -0.08 -19.52
CA ARG A 108 -1.12 -0.44 -20.48
C ARG A 108 -1.05 -1.95 -20.73
N ALA A 109 -1.25 -2.77 -19.69
CA ALA A 109 -1.28 -4.22 -19.83
C ALA A 109 -2.49 -4.67 -20.67
N ARG A 110 -3.66 -4.07 -20.44
CA ARG A 110 -4.87 -4.31 -21.24
C ARG A 110 -4.64 -3.98 -22.71
N ASP A 111 -4.03 -2.83 -23.01
CA ASP A 111 -3.76 -2.41 -24.39
C ASP A 111 -2.81 -3.38 -25.10
N ILE A 112 -1.82 -3.95 -24.39
CA ILE A 112 -0.91 -4.98 -24.93
C ILE A 112 -1.66 -6.28 -25.26
N VAL A 113 -2.58 -6.71 -24.39
CA VAL A 113 -3.39 -7.92 -24.59
C VAL A 113 -4.36 -7.72 -25.76
N MET A 114 -5.07 -6.59 -25.81
CA MET A 114 -6.04 -6.27 -26.86
C MET A 114 -5.38 -6.08 -28.23
N ALA A 115 -4.15 -5.56 -28.29
CA ALA A 115 -3.36 -5.49 -29.53
C ALA A 115 -2.84 -6.87 -30.01
N GLY A 116 -3.16 -7.95 -29.30
CA GLY A 116 -2.78 -9.32 -29.62
C GLY A 116 -3.96 -10.23 -29.88
N GLU A 117 -4.83 -9.86 -30.82
CA GLU A 117 -5.85 -10.76 -31.35
C GLU A 117 -5.19 -11.93 -32.11
N GLY A 118 -5.14 -13.08 -31.46
CA GLY A 118 -4.68 -14.34 -32.02
C GLY A 118 -4.41 -15.32 -30.89
N GLU A 119 -5.18 -16.41 -30.82
CA GLU A 119 -4.96 -17.52 -29.87
C GLU A 119 -3.53 -18.00 -29.98
N GLN A 120 -2.68 -17.48 -29.09
CA GLN A 120 -1.31 -17.92 -29.00
C GLN A 120 -1.37 -19.28 -28.32
N GLN A 121 -1.10 -20.34 -29.09
CA GLN A 121 -0.84 -21.66 -28.54
C GLN A 121 0.43 -21.55 -27.70
N VAL A 122 0.23 -21.35 -26.41
CA VAL A 122 1.28 -21.21 -25.40
C VAL A 122 1.41 -22.57 -24.73
N GLU A 123 2.64 -23.09 -24.63
CA GLU A 123 2.91 -24.33 -23.89
C GLU A 123 2.43 -24.17 -22.44
N ALA A 124 1.98 -25.26 -21.80
CA ALA A 124 1.41 -25.24 -20.45
C ALA A 124 2.34 -24.62 -19.37
N THR A 125 3.64 -24.50 -19.68
CA THR A 125 4.70 -23.94 -18.86
C THR A 125 4.86 -22.41 -18.96
N GLU A 126 4.29 -21.75 -19.98
CA GLU A 126 4.37 -20.30 -20.16
C GLU A 126 3.13 -19.57 -19.61
N LEU A 127 3.36 -18.43 -18.96
CA LEU A 127 2.28 -17.52 -18.58
C LEU A 127 1.80 -16.74 -19.80
N ARG A 128 0.50 -16.84 -20.10
CA ARG A 128 -0.11 -16.10 -21.20
C ARG A 128 -0.26 -14.63 -20.82
N LEU A 129 -0.31 -13.76 -21.82
CA LEU A 129 -0.54 -12.32 -21.59
C LEU A 129 -1.83 -12.06 -20.79
N VAL A 130 -2.88 -12.85 -21.06
CA VAL A 130 -4.16 -12.78 -20.32
C VAL A 130 -3.97 -13.13 -18.84
N ASP A 131 -3.11 -14.11 -18.52
CA ASP A 131 -2.88 -14.52 -17.12
C ASP A 131 -2.21 -13.39 -16.33
N TYR A 132 -1.30 -12.62 -16.94
CA TYR A 132 -0.71 -11.41 -16.35
C TYR A 132 -1.75 -10.31 -16.11
N LEU A 133 -2.57 -10.01 -17.14
CA LEU A 133 -3.60 -8.98 -17.01
C LEU A 133 -4.61 -9.32 -15.92
N GLN A 134 -5.01 -10.59 -15.84
CA GLN A 134 -5.97 -11.08 -14.85
C GLN A 134 -5.39 -10.96 -13.44
N MET A 135 -4.14 -11.37 -13.25
CA MET A 135 -3.43 -11.21 -11.97
C MET A 135 -3.31 -9.72 -11.56
N MET A 136 -2.83 -8.85 -12.45
CA MET A 136 -2.70 -7.41 -12.17
C MET A 136 -4.05 -6.76 -11.84
N SER A 137 -5.12 -7.18 -12.51
CA SER A 137 -6.46 -6.66 -12.25
C SER A 137 -7.00 -7.11 -10.89
N GLN A 138 -6.70 -8.34 -10.47
CA GLN A 138 -7.07 -8.83 -9.15
C GLN A 138 -6.31 -8.10 -8.05
N GLU A 139 -4.98 -7.94 -8.19
CA GLU A 139 -4.17 -7.20 -7.23
C GLU A 139 -4.63 -5.75 -7.11
N LEU A 140 -4.94 -5.10 -8.24
CA LEU A 140 -5.47 -3.74 -8.23
C LEU A 140 -6.79 -3.64 -7.46
N ALA A 141 -7.75 -4.55 -7.70
CA ALA A 141 -9.02 -4.56 -6.97
C ALA A 141 -8.82 -4.76 -5.46
N THR A 142 -7.81 -5.55 -5.07
CA THR A 142 -7.42 -5.69 -3.67
C THR A 142 -6.88 -4.38 -3.09
N PHE A 143 -5.96 -3.70 -3.80
CA PHE A 143 -5.43 -2.40 -3.35
C PHE A 143 -6.52 -1.30 -3.31
N GLU A 144 -7.51 -1.34 -4.19
CA GLU A 144 -8.68 -0.46 -4.12
C GLU A 144 -9.50 -0.67 -2.85
N ALA A 145 -9.74 -1.94 -2.48
CA ALA A 145 -10.45 -2.28 -1.24
C ALA A 145 -9.65 -1.84 0.00
N GLU A 146 -8.32 -2.04 -0.02
CA GLU A 146 -7.44 -1.56 1.04
C GLU A 146 -7.42 -0.04 1.12
N TYR A 147 -7.37 0.67 -0.01
CA TYR A 147 -7.46 2.13 -0.04
C TYR A 147 -8.71 2.63 0.67
N GLN A 148 -9.88 2.07 0.32
CA GLN A 148 -11.15 2.47 0.94
C GLN A 148 -11.17 2.18 2.44
N HIS A 149 -10.58 1.04 2.86
CA HIS A 149 -10.42 0.72 4.27
C HIS A 149 -9.54 1.75 5.00
N ILE A 150 -8.35 2.03 4.46
CA ILE A 150 -7.40 3.00 5.01
C ILE A 150 -8.01 4.40 5.08
N GLU A 151 -8.66 4.86 4.02
CA GLU A 151 -9.30 6.17 3.96
C GLU A 151 -10.39 6.29 5.05
N THR A 152 -11.19 5.25 5.22
CA THR A 152 -12.20 5.21 6.29
C THR A 152 -11.56 5.28 7.68
N LEU A 153 -10.48 4.53 7.93
CA LEU A 153 -9.76 4.56 9.21
C LEU A 153 -9.16 5.94 9.50
N LEU A 154 -8.54 6.57 8.49
CA LEU A 154 -7.95 7.90 8.63
C LEU A 154 -9.01 8.97 8.94
N GLN A 155 -10.20 8.88 8.36
CA GLN A 155 -11.31 9.80 8.66
C GLN A 155 -11.83 9.69 10.11
N LEU A 156 -11.60 8.56 10.78
CA LEU A 156 -11.99 8.36 12.19
C LEU A 156 -10.98 8.94 13.19
N ILE A 157 -9.77 9.29 12.73
CA ILE A 157 -8.72 9.86 13.58
C ILE A 157 -9.00 11.34 13.80
N SER A 158 -9.04 11.72 15.08
CA SER A 158 -9.22 13.10 15.53
C SER A 158 -8.51 13.30 16.88
N PHE A 159 -8.42 14.54 17.35
CA PHE A 159 -7.91 14.86 18.69
C PHE A 159 -8.78 14.29 19.83
N GLU A 160 -10.07 14.06 19.54
CA GLU A 160 -11.04 13.49 20.49
C GLU A 160 -10.95 11.97 20.58
N THR A 161 -10.35 11.32 19.56
CA THR A 161 -10.21 9.86 19.52
C THR A 161 -9.44 9.38 20.76
N THR A 162 -9.98 8.36 21.40
CA THR A 162 -9.38 7.77 22.60
C THR A 162 -8.17 6.92 22.23
N THR A 163 -7.28 6.71 23.21
CA THR A 163 -6.09 5.88 23.02
C THR A 163 -6.43 4.43 22.68
N ASP A 164 -7.54 3.90 23.22
CA ASP A 164 -8.00 2.55 22.91
C ASP A 164 -8.60 2.48 21.50
N GLU A 165 -9.36 3.48 21.06
CA GLU A 165 -9.83 3.57 19.68
C GLU A 165 -8.66 3.65 18.70
N LEU A 166 -7.63 4.47 18.96
CA LEU A 166 -6.42 4.53 18.13
C LEU A 166 -5.70 3.18 18.03
N ARG A 167 -5.56 2.44 19.15
CA ARG A 167 -5.01 1.07 19.10
C ARG A 167 -5.88 0.13 18.27
N THR A 168 -7.20 0.20 18.41
CA THR A 168 -8.11 -0.61 17.61
C THR A 168 -7.98 -0.29 16.12
N LEU A 169 -7.83 0.99 15.76
CA LEU A 169 -7.58 1.42 14.38
C LEU A 169 -6.26 0.86 13.84
N VAL A 170 -5.17 0.94 14.60
CA VAL A 170 -3.86 0.38 14.21
C VAL A 170 -3.94 -1.14 14.03
N ILE A 171 -4.62 -1.85 14.94
CA ILE A 171 -4.83 -3.30 14.81
C ILE A 171 -5.63 -3.62 13.55
N SER A 172 -6.75 -2.91 13.31
CA SER A 172 -7.57 -3.08 12.10
C SER A 172 -6.75 -2.88 10.83
N TRP A 173 -5.96 -1.81 10.77
CA TRP A 173 -5.08 -1.53 9.62
C TRP A 173 -4.04 -2.65 9.44
N SER A 174 -3.35 -3.05 10.52
CA SER A 174 -2.28 -4.05 10.44
C SER A 174 -2.73 -5.47 10.10
N THR A 175 -4.02 -5.77 10.26
CA THR A 175 -4.60 -7.10 10.03
C THR A 175 -5.47 -7.17 8.78
N SER A 176 -5.33 -6.17 7.90
CA SER A 176 -6.08 -6.02 6.66
C SER A 176 -6.07 -7.33 5.84
N PRO A 177 -7.24 -7.94 5.55
CA PRO A 177 -7.32 -9.30 5.04
C PRO A 177 -7.23 -9.41 3.50
N PHE A 178 -7.00 -8.32 2.78
CA PHE A 178 -7.33 -8.26 1.35
C PHE A 178 -6.25 -8.83 0.43
N LEU A 179 -4.97 -8.77 0.82
CA LEU A 179 -3.88 -9.39 0.05
C LEU A 179 -3.74 -10.88 0.43
N ASP A 180 -4.07 -11.79 -0.50
CA ASP A 180 -3.75 -13.23 -0.37
C ASP A 180 -2.27 -13.45 -0.71
N PRO A 181 -1.39 -13.60 0.28
CA PRO A 181 0.03 -13.67 0.02
C PRO A 181 0.41 -15.00 -0.63
N ALA A 182 -0.43 -16.04 -0.54
CA ALA A 182 -0.17 -17.32 -1.17
C ALA A 182 -0.42 -17.23 -2.68
N GLN A 183 -1.49 -16.55 -3.10
CA GLN A 183 -1.79 -16.36 -4.52
C GLN A 183 -0.69 -15.56 -5.24
N SER A 184 -0.29 -14.40 -4.71
CA SER A 184 0.78 -13.59 -5.31
C SER A 184 2.12 -14.32 -5.33
N ARG A 185 2.45 -15.09 -4.26
CA ARG A 185 3.66 -15.92 -4.24
C ARG A 185 3.64 -17.02 -5.31
N ASN A 186 2.52 -17.73 -5.46
CA ASN A 186 2.38 -18.78 -6.48
C ASN A 186 2.51 -18.21 -7.91
N PHE A 187 1.92 -17.04 -8.17
CA PHE A 187 2.05 -16.40 -9.48
C PHE A 187 3.48 -15.91 -9.74
N MET A 188 4.15 -15.33 -8.73
CA MET A 188 5.55 -14.93 -8.82
C MET A 188 6.49 -16.11 -9.12
N GLN A 189 6.27 -17.26 -8.50
CA GLN A 189 7.06 -18.48 -8.81
C GLN A 189 6.86 -18.90 -10.27
N ARG A 190 5.61 -18.91 -10.75
CA ARG A 190 5.30 -19.22 -12.16
C ARG A 190 5.93 -18.20 -13.11
N HIS A 191 5.94 -16.92 -12.74
CA HIS A 191 6.62 -15.86 -13.49
C HIS A 191 8.12 -16.10 -13.59
N GLN A 192 8.80 -16.41 -12.48
CA GLN A 192 10.23 -16.70 -12.47
C GLN A 192 10.58 -17.92 -13.33
N LEU A 193 9.82 -19.00 -13.21
CA LEU A 193 9.99 -20.20 -14.03
C LEU A 193 9.79 -19.88 -15.52
N SER A 194 8.76 -19.08 -15.85
CA SER A 194 8.51 -18.62 -17.21
C SER A 194 9.65 -17.75 -17.73
N GLN A 195 10.27 -16.88 -16.92
CA GLN A 195 11.44 -16.10 -17.38
C GLN A 195 12.67 -16.97 -17.62
N GLN A 196 12.95 -17.95 -16.74
CA GLN A 196 14.13 -18.81 -16.85
C GLN A 196 14.12 -19.70 -18.10
N LEU A 197 12.94 -20.16 -18.53
CA LEU A 197 12.78 -20.98 -19.74
C LEU A 197 13.00 -20.20 -21.05
N HIS A 198 13.03 -18.86 -21.02
CA HIS A 198 13.14 -17.99 -22.20
C HIS A 198 14.41 -17.11 -22.23
N THR A 199 15.38 -17.43 -21.37
CA THR A 199 16.77 -16.91 -21.41
C THR A 199 17.68 -17.86 -22.16
#